data_AF-A0AAU2T0R8-F1
#
_entry.id   AF-A0AAU2T0R8-F1
#
_cell.length_a   1.000
_cell.length_b   1.000
_cell.length_c   1.000
_cell.angle_alpha   90.00
_cell.angle_beta   90.00
_cell.angle_gamma   90.00
#
_symmetry.space_group_name_H-M   'P 1'
#
loop_
_entity.id
_entity.type
_entity.pdbx_description
1 polymer ?
#
loop_
_entity_poly.entity_id
_entity_poly.type
_entity_poly.pdbx_seq_one_letter_code
_entity_poly.pdbx_strand_id
1 'polypeptide(L)'
;MPPEFFLDRNPGRRVAEGLRACGWTVHRIGEVFPDDGQDVADEEWIAHGLDRSWVPLSRDGRIKTRDLEIRPVLEREVVLFYLRSRSGAGLG
;
A
#
# COMPACT_ATOMS: atom_id res chain seq x y z
N MET A 1 -4.67 11.48 15.53
CA MET A 1 -3.39 11.62 14.80
C MET A 1 -3.70 11.57 13.32
N PRO A 2 -2.94 12.27 12.45
CA PRO A 2 -3.12 12.10 11.00
C PRO A 2 -2.83 10.64 10.62
N PRO A 3 -3.58 10.05 9.67
CA PRO A 3 -3.30 8.70 9.19
C PRO A 3 -1.91 8.62 8.56
N GLU A 4 -1.23 7.50 8.81
CA GLU A 4 0.02 7.15 8.16
C GLU A 4 -0.26 6.12 7.07
N PHE A 5 0.46 6.18 5.94
CA PHE A 5 0.26 5.26 4.82
C PHE A 5 1.37 4.23 4.73
N PHE A 6 1.03 3.00 4.33
CA PHE A 6 2.00 1.95 4.04
C PHE A 6 1.90 1.49 2.60
N LEU A 7 2.96 1.71 1.83
CA LEU A 7 3.01 1.47 0.40
C LEU A 7 3.60 0.09 0.10
N ASP A 8 3.01 -0.58 -0.89
CA ASP A 8 3.58 -1.78 -1.49
C ASP A 8 4.96 -1.52 -2.14
N ARG A 9 5.58 -2.57 -2.68
CA ARG A 9 6.92 -2.51 -3.31
C ARG A 9 6.96 -1.65 -4.58
N ASN A 10 5.84 -1.55 -5.30
CA ASN A 10 5.77 -0.93 -6.62
C ASN A 10 4.69 0.18 -6.69
N PRO A 11 4.73 1.18 -5.80
CA PRO A 11 3.65 2.15 -5.66
C PRO A 11 3.64 3.17 -6.80
N GLY A 12 4.68 3.17 -7.64
CA GLY A 12 4.89 4.11 -8.74
C GLY A 12 5.91 5.18 -8.38
N ARG A 13 6.59 5.68 -9.41
CA ARG A 13 7.87 6.41 -9.29
C ARG A 13 7.85 7.60 -8.32
N ARG A 14 6.70 8.23 -8.06
CA ARG A 14 6.61 9.45 -7.24
C ARG A 14 5.47 9.45 -6.21
N VAL A 15 4.80 8.32 -5.98
CA VAL A 15 3.64 8.29 -5.07
C VAL A 15 4.06 8.58 -3.63
N ALA A 16 5.09 7.89 -3.14
CA ALA A 16 5.61 8.11 -1.79
C ALA A 16 6.12 9.55 -1.59
N GLU A 17 6.91 10.04 -2.54
CA GLU A 17 7.46 11.41 -2.52
C GLU A 17 6.35 12.47 -2.53
N GLY A 18 5.34 12.31 -3.40
CA GLY A 18 4.22 13.24 -3.51
C GLY A 18 3.39 13.30 -2.23
N LEU A 19 3.07 12.14 -1.64
CA LEU A 19 2.36 12.08 -0.37
C LEU A 19 3.16 12.72 0.77
N ARG A 20 4.47 12.44 0.86
CA ARG A 20 5.36 13.08 1.85
C ARG A 20 5.44 14.59 1.66
N ALA A 21 5.50 15.07 0.42
CA ALA A 21 5.51 16.51 0.11
C ALA A 21 4.21 17.22 0.51
N CYS A 22 3.09 16.49 0.59
CA CYS A 22 1.82 16.97 1.13
C CYS A 22 1.74 16.92 2.68
N GLY A 23 2.81 16.51 3.37
CA GLY A 23 2.86 16.44 4.83
C GLY A 23 2.34 15.14 5.44
N TRP A 24 2.06 14.11 4.64
CA TRP A 24 1.66 12.79 5.15
C TRP A 24 2.87 11.95 5.56
N THR A 25 2.72 11.19 6.65
CA THR A 25 3.68 10.13 7.02
C THR A 25 3.45 8.93 6.10
N VAL A 26 4.53 8.45 5.50
CA VAL A 26 4.50 7.35 4.53
C VAL A 26 5.62 6.39 4.83
N HIS A 27 5.30 5.11 4.96
CA HIS A 27 6.21 3.98 5.07
C HIS A 27 6.21 3.21 3.76
N ARG A 28 7.34 2.62 3.38
CA ARG A 28 7.44 1.69 2.23
C ARG A 28 7.89 0.33 2.71
N ILE A 29 7.43 -0.74 2.04
CA ILE A 29 7.87 -2.12 2.35
C ILE A 29 9.40 -2.21 2.47
N GLY A 30 10.15 -1.64 1.53
CA GLY A 30 11.62 -1.67 1.57
C GLY A 30 12.31 -0.83 2.64
N GLU A 31 11.56 -0.01 3.38
CA GLU A 31 12.06 0.70 4.56
C GLU A 31 11.83 -0.12 5.84
N VAL A 32 10.93 -1.11 5.79
CA VAL A 32 10.44 -1.86 6.96
C VAL A 32 10.96 -3.31 6.95
N PHE A 33 11.10 -3.91 5.78
CA PHE A 33 11.50 -5.30 5.58
C PHE A 33 12.87 -5.39 4.90
N PRO A 34 13.67 -6.44 5.19
CA PRO A 34 14.92 -6.70 4.49
C PRO A 34 14.69 -6.97 2.99
N ASP A 35 15.73 -6.79 2.19
CA ASP A 35 15.74 -7.12 0.75
C ASP A 35 14.56 -6.52 -0.04
N ASP A 36 14.21 -5.27 0.27
CA ASP A 36 13.09 -4.54 -0.33
C ASP A 36 11.72 -5.25 -0.17
N GLY A 37 11.63 -6.14 0.83
CA GLY A 37 10.49 -7.03 1.08
C GLY A 37 10.20 -7.99 -0.05
N GLN A 38 11.21 -8.42 -0.82
CA GLN A 38 11.00 -9.27 -2.00
C GLN A 38 10.25 -10.58 -1.70
N ASP A 39 10.51 -11.15 -0.52
CA ASP A 39 9.98 -12.43 -0.06
C ASP A 39 8.81 -12.28 0.92
N VAL A 40 8.34 -11.05 1.15
CA VAL A 40 7.21 -10.77 2.06
C VAL A 40 5.91 -10.95 1.30
N ALA A 41 5.04 -11.82 1.80
CA ALA A 41 3.72 -12.06 1.22
C ALA A 41 2.77 -10.87 1.41
N ASP A 42 1.74 -10.75 0.57
CA ASP A 42 0.85 -9.60 0.59
C ASP A 42 0.06 -9.51 1.90
N GLU A 43 -0.45 -10.63 2.40
CA GLU A 43 -1.14 -10.69 3.68
C GLU A 43 -0.25 -10.31 4.87
N GLU A 44 1.07 -10.56 4.79
CA GLU A 44 2.00 -10.31 5.88
C GLU A 44 2.32 -8.82 6.01
N TRP A 45 2.65 -8.13 4.92
CA TRP A 45 2.93 -6.70 4.99
C TRP A 45 1.67 -5.91 5.30
N ILE A 46 0.50 -6.33 4.77
CA ILE A 46 -0.78 -5.69 5.08
C ILE A 46 -1.06 -5.83 6.57
N ALA A 47 -0.97 -7.03 7.14
CA ALA A 47 -1.15 -7.24 8.58
C ALA A 47 -0.16 -6.40 9.40
N HIS A 48 1.11 -6.38 9.02
CA HIS A 48 2.16 -5.61 9.71
C HIS A 48 1.84 -4.11 9.80
N GLY A 49 1.39 -3.51 8.69
CA GLY A 49 1.01 -2.10 8.65
C GLY A 49 -0.23 -1.83 9.49
N LEU A 50 -1.24 -2.68 9.37
CA LEU A 50 -2.49 -2.55 10.11
C LEU A 50 -2.29 -2.63 11.63
N ASP A 51 -1.43 -3.54 12.10
CA ASP A 51 -1.07 -3.64 13.52
C ASP A 51 -0.38 -2.38 14.07
N ARG A 52 0.11 -1.49 13.18
CA ARG A 52 0.70 -0.18 13.50
C ARG A 52 -0.21 0.99 13.17
N SER A 53 -1.47 0.73 12.79
CA SER A 53 -2.41 1.74 12.31
C SER A 53 -1.92 2.48 11.04
N TRP A 54 -1.09 1.82 10.23
CA TRP A 54 -0.68 2.32 8.92
C TRP A 54 -1.65 1.82 7.86
N VAL A 55 -2.26 2.74 7.13
CA VAL A 55 -3.28 2.44 6.12
C VAL A 55 -2.60 1.89 4.85
N PRO A 56 -2.90 0.65 4.43
CA PRO A 56 -2.32 0.07 3.23
C PRO A 56 -2.77 0.82 1.98
N LEU A 57 -1.79 1.14 1.12
CA LEU A 57 -2.02 1.79 -0.16
C LEU A 57 -1.25 1.05 -1.25
N SER A 58 -1.99 0.41 -2.15
CA SER A 58 -1.43 -0.50 -3.16
C SER A 58 -1.86 -0.16 -4.57
N ARG A 59 -1.01 -0.49 -5.55
CA ARG A 59 -1.34 -0.51 -6.98
C ARG A 59 -1.58 -1.91 -7.52
N ASP A 60 -1.38 -2.95 -6.73
CA ASP A 60 -1.73 -4.31 -7.15
C ASP A 60 -3.24 -4.53 -6.98
N GLY A 61 -3.92 -4.67 -8.11
CA GLY A 61 -5.36 -4.92 -8.12
C GLY A 61 -5.73 -6.33 -7.64
N ARG A 62 -4.77 -7.27 -7.65
CA ARG A 62 -5.00 -8.68 -7.31
C ARG A 62 -5.29 -8.92 -5.84
N ILE A 63 -4.77 -8.06 -4.96
CA ILE A 63 -4.99 -8.07 -3.50
C ILE A 63 -6.48 -8.13 -3.16
N LYS A 64 -7.33 -7.46 -3.94
CA LYS A 64 -8.78 -7.41 -3.70
C LYS A 64 -9.52 -8.69 -4.07
N THR A 65 -8.88 -9.59 -4.82
CA THR A 65 -9.52 -10.76 -5.44
C THR A 65 -8.98 -12.09 -4.92
N ARG A 66 -7.90 -12.06 -4.13
CA ARG A 66 -7.30 -13.25 -3.55
C ARG A 66 -7.63 -13.30 -2.07
N ASP A 67 -8.29 -14.39 -1.66
CA ASP A 67 -8.90 -14.53 -0.34
C ASP A 67 -7.89 -14.33 0.80
N LEU A 68 -6.67 -14.84 0.66
CA LEU A 68 -5.62 -14.68 1.68
C LEU A 68 -5.13 -13.22 1.79
N GLU A 69 -4.94 -12.55 0.66
CA GLU A 69 -4.35 -11.20 0.59
C GLU A 69 -5.31 -10.15 1.17
N ILE A 70 -6.63 -10.29 0.95
CA ILE A 70 -7.63 -9.37 1.50
C ILE A 70 -8.00 -9.69 2.96
N ARG A 71 -7.72 -10.91 3.44
CA ARG A 71 -8.14 -11.40 4.76
C ARG A 71 -7.77 -10.45 5.92
N PRO A 72 -6.55 -9.88 6.01
CA PRO A 72 -6.20 -9.01 7.11
C PRO A 72 -7.05 -7.73 7.19
N VAL A 73 -7.50 -7.24 6.03
CA VAL A 73 -8.38 -6.06 5.91
C VAL A 73 -9.78 -6.38 6.42
N LEU A 74 -10.31 -7.55 6.02
CA LEU A 74 -11.64 -8.02 6.45
C LEU A 74 -11.68 -8.33 7.95
N GLU A 75 -10.69 -9.04 8.47
CA GLU A 75 -10.61 -9.43 9.88
C GLU A 75 -10.49 -8.22 10.84
N ARG A 76 -9.87 -7.13 10.38
CA ARG A 76 -9.67 -5.92 11.18
C ARG A 76 -10.69 -4.81 10.91
N GLU A 77 -11.62 -5.02 9.98
CA GLU A 77 -12.63 -4.03 9.55
C GLU A 77 -12.04 -2.66 9.16
N VAL A 78 -10.88 -2.70 8.48
CA VAL A 78 -10.12 -1.51 8.08
C VAL A 78 -10.20 -1.23 6.59
N VAL A 79 -9.70 -0.08 6.16
CA VAL A 79 -9.70 0.34 4.76
C VAL A 79 -8.33 0.08 4.13
N LEU A 80 -8.34 -0.46 2.91
CA LEU A 80 -7.19 -0.48 2.00
C LEU A 80 -7.50 0.44 0.81
N PHE A 81 -6.56 1.30 0.44
CA PHE A 81 -6.69 2.15 -0.75
C PHE A 81 -6.00 1.50 -1.95
N TYR A 82 -6.78 1.28 -3.01
CA TYR A 82 -6.24 0.84 -4.30
C TYR A 82 -6.07 2.04 -5.24
N LEU A 83 -4.84 2.32 -5.65
CA LEU A 83 -4.52 3.38 -6.60
C LEU A 83 -4.48 2.85 -8.03
N ARG A 84 -5.36 3.37 -8.88
CA ARG A 84 -5.32 3.15 -10.33
C ARG A 84 -4.97 4.45 -11.04
N SER A 85 -3.83 4.47 -11.73
CA SER A 85 -3.57 5.53 -12.71
C SER A 85 -4.33 5.22 -14.01
N ARG A 86 -5.01 6.21 -14.57
CA ARG A 86 -5.44 6.15 -15.97
C ARG A 86 -4.24 6.50 -16.84
N SER A 87 -3.66 5.52 -17.53
CA SER A 87 -2.75 5.81 -18.65
C SER A 87 -3.56 6.65 -19.65
N GLY A 88 -3.13 7.88 -19.92
CA GLY A 88 -3.85 8.76 -20.83
C GLY A 88 -3.94 8.12 -22.22
N ALA A 89 -5.14 7.69 -22.60
CA ALA A 89 -5.51 7.57 -24.01
C ALA A 89 -6.16 8.91 -24.40
N GLY A 90 -5.51 9.64 -25.30
CA GLY A 90 -6.10 10.67 -26.15
C GLY A 90 -6.57 11.96 -25.48
N LEU A 91 -5.71 12.99 -25.49
CA LEU A 91 -6.17 14.31 -25.93
C LEU A 91 -5.76 14.42 -27.40
N GLY A 92 -6.70 14.09 -28.28
CA GLY A 92 -6.68 14.30 -29.72
C GLY A 92 -8.08 14.70 -30.13
#